data_AF-R4K7G2-F1
#
_entry.id   AF-R4K7G2-F1
#
_cell.length_a   1.000
_cell.length_b   1.000
_cell.length_c   1.000
_cell.angle_alpha   90.00
_cell.angle_beta   90.00
_cell.angle_gamma   90.00
#
_symmetry.space_group_name_H-M   'P 1'
#
loop_
_entity.id
_entity.type
_entity.pdbx_description
1 polymer ?
#
loop_
_entity_poly.entity_id
_entity_poly.type
_entity_poly.pdbx_seq_one_letter_code
_entity_poly.pdbx_strand_id
1 'polypeptide(L)' 'MSFSNKDDKSEEELLLIKLEELENRFDEDSTKKSTIKKIKNNLQNLEFSGPETDINKIKKDLISAILEIISWMG' A
#
# COMPACT_ATOMS: atom_id res chain seq x y z
N MET A 1 18.82 30.72 1.96
CA MET A 1 17.48 30.28 2.42
C MET A 1 16.70 29.84 1.19
N SER A 2 16.27 28.58 1.17
CA SER A 2 14.95 28.17 0.68
C SER A 2 14.75 26.71 1.05
N PHE A 3 13.77 26.53 1.92
CA PHE A 3 13.30 25.29 2.50
C PHE A 3 12.60 24.44 1.45
N SER A 4 12.94 23.15 1.38
CA SER A 4 12.01 22.04 1.66
C SER A 4 12.54 20.80 0.95
N ASN A 5 13.14 19.89 1.71
CA ASN A 5 13.09 18.48 1.36
C ASN A 5 11.60 18.12 1.37
N LYS A 6 10.95 18.16 0.20
CA LYS A 6 9.70 17.44 0.03
C LYS A 6 10.09 15.97 0.01
N ASP A 7 9.71 15.25 1.04
CA ASP A 7 9.73 13.79 1.04
C ASP A 7 8.84 13.32 -0.12
N ASP A 8 9.40 13.18 -1.32
CA ASP A 8 8.75 12.52 -2.45
C ASP A 8 8.69 11.02 -2.15
N LYS A 9 7.77 10.64 -1.26
CA LYS A 9 7.48 9.25 -0.94
C LYS A 9 6.92 8.56 -2.17
N SER A 10 7.40 7.34 -2.44
CA SER A 10 6.85 6.54 -3.53
C SER A 10 5.38 6.17 -3.26
N GLU A 11 4.60 5.87 -4.32
CA GLU A 11 3.21 5.41 -4.17
C GLU A 11 3.12 4.14 -3.28
N GLU A 12 4.15 3.30 -3.31
CA GLU A 12 4.29 2.12 -2.45
C GLU A 12 4.47 2.50 -0.98
N GLU A 13 5.34 3.45 -0.67
CA GLU A 13 5.53 3.96 0.69
C GLU A 13 4.26 4.62 1.23
N LEU A 14 3.56 5.40 0.39
CA LEU A 14 2.28 6.00 0.76
C LEU A 14 1.20 4.95 1.07
N LEU A 15 1.15 3.87 0.28
CA LEU A 15 0.24 2.75 0.52
C LEU A 15 0.57 2.03 1.84
N LEU A 16 1.84 1.76 2.12
CA LEU A 16 2.27 1.13 3.37
C LEU A 16 1.92 1.97 4.59
N ILE A 17 2.13 3.29 4.53
CA ILE A 17 1.75 4.22 5.61
C ILE A 17 0.23 4.18 5.85
N LYS A 18 -0.58 4.27 4.80
CA LYS A 18 -2.05 4.20 4.93
C LYS A 18 -2.54 2.88 5.50
N LEU A 19 -1.92 1.76 5.10
CA LEU A 19 -2.23 0.45 5.66
C LEU A 19 -1.87 0.36 7.14
N GLU A 20 -0.74 0.94 7.56
CA GLU A 20 -0.35 0.99 8.97
C GLU A 20 -1.29 1.86 9.81
N GLU A 21 -1.70 3.03 9.30
CA GLU A 21 -2.72 3.87 9.93
C GLU A 21 -4.05 3.12 10.09
N LEU A 22 -4.51 2.42 9.03
CA LEU A 22 -5.71 1.59 9.09
C LEU A 22 -5.58 0.44 10.08
N GLU A 23 -4.45 -0.24 10.10
CA GLU A 23 -4.17 -1.35 11.03
C GLU A 23 -4.31 -0.89 12.49
N ASN A 24 -3.80 0.30 12.80
CA ASN A 24 -3.84 0.90 14.13
C ASN A 24 -5.23 1.41 14.54
N ARG A 25 -6.15 1.63 13.60
CA ARG A 25 -7.54 2.04 13.88
C ARG A 25 -8.43 0.88 14.36
N PHE A 26 -8.00 -0.37 14.17
CA PHE A 26 -8.80 -1.54 14.49
C PHE A 26 -8.30 -2.28 15.72
N ASP A 27 -9.24 -2.88 16.46
CA ASP A 27 -8.95 -3.75 17.61
C ASP A 27 -8.05 -4.92 17.22
N GLU A 28 -7.22 -5.36 18.16
CA GLU A 28 -6.15 -6.35 17.95
C GLU A 28 -6.64 -7.66 17.31
N ASP A 29 -7.80 -8.15 17.75
CA ASP A 29 -8.40 -9.40 17.30
C ASP A 29 -9.45 -9.22 16.19
N SER A 30 -9.58 -8.02 15.62
CA SER A 30 -10.56 -7.78 14.58
C SER A 30 -10.15 -8.46 13.26
N THR A 31 -11.14 -9.05 12.58
CA THR A 31 -10.96 -9.60 11.21
C THR A 31 -10.43 -8.53 10.25
N LYS A 32 -10.78 -7.26 10.48
CA LYS A 32 -10.29 -6.12 9.70
C LYS A 32 -8.79 -5.93 9.87
N LYS A 33 -8.28 -5.86 11.11
CA LYS A 33 -6.84 -5.75 11.37
C LYS A 33 -6.05 -6.93 10.79
N SER A 34 -6.55 -8.15 10.96
CA SER A 34 -5.95 -9.35 10.36
C SER A 34 -5.87 -9.26 8.83
N THR A 35 -6.91 -8.74 8.18
CA THR A 35 -6.95 -8.55 6.73
C THR A 35 -5.94 -7.49 6.27
N ILE A 36 -5.85 -6.35 6.97
CA ILE A 36 -4.87 -5.30 6.67
C ILE A 36 -3.43 -5.81 6.81
N LYS A 37 -3.12 -6.56 7.89
CA LYS A 37 -1.82 -7.23 8.06
C LYS A 37 -1.48 -8.16 6.89
N LYS A 38 -2.44 -8.95 6.41
CA LYS A 38 -2.26 -9.84 5.25
C LYS A 38 -1.99 -9.04 3.96
N ILE A 39 -2.72 -7.96 3.72
CA ILE A 39 -2.50 -7.10 2.55
C ILE A 39 -1.09 -6.50 2.59
N LYS A 40 -0.68 -5.95 3.75
CA LYS A 40 0.66 -5.38 3.95
C LYS A 40 1.76 -6.42 3.67
N ASN A 41 1.63 -7.61 4.25
CA ASN A 41 2.59 -8.69 4.04
C ASN A 41 2.64 -9.15 2.58
N ASN A 42 1.49 -9.26 1.90
CA ASN A 42 1.44 -9.66 0.50
C ASN A 42 2.08 -8.61 -0.41
N LEU A 43 1.89 -7.31 -0.14
CA LEU A 43 2.52 -6.24 -0.91
C LEU A 43 4.05 -6.24 -0.75
N GLN A 44 4.54 -6.41 0.49
CA GLN A 44 5.98 -6.43 0.77
C GLN A 44 6.70 -7.63 0.15
N ASN A 45 6.00 -8.76 -0.02
CA ASN A 45 6.54 -9.97 -0.61
C ASN A 45 6.02 -10.19 -2.05
N LEU A 46 5.49 -9.16 -2.71
CA LEU A 46 4.91 -9.29 -4.03
C LEU A 46 6.01 -9.48 -5.08
N GLU A 47 6.13 -10.70 -5.58
CA GLU A 47 7.00 -11.04 -6.69
C GLU A 47 6.17 -11.28 -7.95
N PHE A 48 6.47 -10.54 -9.01
CA PHE A 48 5.87 -10.78 -10.32
C PHE A 48 6.72 -11.80 -11.07
N SER A 49 6.12 -12.94 -11.38
CA SER A 49 6.67 -13.92 -12.31
C SER A 49 5.69 -14.11 -13.45
N GLY A 50 6.10 -13.75 -14.67
CA GLY A 50 5.23 -13.81 -15.84
C GLY A 50 5.92 -13.28 -17.10
N PRO A 51 5.43 -13.64 -18.30
CA PRO A 51 5.93 -13.11 -19.57
C PRO A 51 5.51 -11.65 -19.80
N GLU A 52 4.74 -11.06 -18.88
CA GLU A 52 4.30 -9.66 -18.94
C GLU A 52 5.48 -8.70 -19.14
N THR A 53 5.35 -7.89 -20.18
CA THR A 53 6.43 -7.02 -20.67
C THR A 53 6.62 -5.77 -19.82
N ASP A 54 5.65 -5.42 -18.97
CA ASP A 54 5.66 -4.19 -18.17
C ASP A 54 5.21 -4.43 -16.73
N ILE A 55 6.02 -5.21 -16.00
CA ILE A 55 5.85 -5.51 -14.57
C ILE A 55 5.72 -4.22 -13.74
N ASN A 56 6.47 -3.17 -14.10
CA ASN A 56 6.44 -1.90 -13.39
C ASN A 56 5.08 -1.21 -13.50
N LYS A 57 4.48 -1.21 -14.69
CA LYS A 57 3.12 -0.69 -14.89
C LYS A 57 2.10 -1.49 -14.09
N ILE A 58 2.18 -2.82 -14.09
CA ILE A 58 1.27 -3.69 -13.33
C ILE A 58 1.38 -3.40 -11.83
N LYS A 59 2.60 -3.29 -11.30
CA LYS A 59 2.84 -2.93 -9.89
C LYS A 59 2.19 -1.57 -9.56
N LYS A 60 2.36 -0.58 -10.44
CA LYS A 60 1.79 0.76 -10.26
C LYS A 60 0.26 0.77 -10.28
N ASP A 61 -0.33 0.11 -11.27
CA ASP A 61 -1.79 0.02 -11.42
C ASP A 61 -2.42 -0.70 -10.22
N LEU A 62 -1.77 -1.76 -9.72
CA LEU A 62 -2.19 -2.47 -8.51
C LEU A 62 -2.13 -1.58 -7.26
N ILE A 63 -1.01 -0.88 -7.04
CA ILE A 63 -0.86 0.05 -5.91
C ILE A 63 -1.94 1.12 -5.96
N SER A 64 -2.19 1.69 -7.15
CA SER A 64 -3.22 2.71 -7.36
C SER A 64 -4.62 2.19 -7.04
N ALA A 65 -4.97 0.98 -7.50
CA ALA A 65 -6.26 0.36 -7.23
C ALA A 65 -6.47 0.09 -5.73
N ILE A 66 -5.43 -0.37 -5.02
CA ILE A 66 -5.52 -0.61 -3.57
C ILE A 66 -5.69 0.71 -2.81
N LEU A 67 -4.96 1.77 -3.19
CA LEU A 67 -5.14 3.11 -2.62
C LEU A 67 -6.57 3.63 -2.80
N GLU A 68 -7.16 3.42 -3.98
CA GLU A 68 -8.55 3.79 -4.27
C GLU A 68 -9.53 3.02 -3.38
N ILE A 69 -9.39 1.68 -3.27
CA ILE A 69 -10.24 0.85 -2.39
C ILE A 69 -10.13 1.31 -0.94
N ILE A 70 -8.91 1.58 -0.46
CA ILE A 70 -8.68 2.12 0.88
C ILE A 70 -9.37 3.47 1.08
N SER A 71 -9.40 4.33 0.06
CA SER A 71 -10.08 5.62 0.14
C SER A 71 -11.59 5.50 0.39
N TRP A 72 -12.22 4.41 -0.07
CA TRP A 72 -13.65 4.12 0.18
C TRP A 72 -13.91 3.61 1.60
N MET A 73 -12.89 3.14 2.29
CA MET A 73 -12.98 2.70 3.69
C MET A 73 -12.86 3.86 4.70
N GLY A 74 -12.86 5.11 4.20
CA GLY A 74 -12.88 6.35 4.98
C GLY A 74 -13.99 6.37 6.02
#